data_AF-A0A817S7T8-F1
#
_entry.id   AF-A0A817S7T8-F1
#
_cell.length_a   1.000
_cell.length_b   1.000
_cell.length_c   1.000
_cell.angle_alpha   90.00
_cell.angle_beta   90.00
_cell.angle_gamma   90.00
#
_symmetry.space_group_name_H-M   'P 1'
#
loop_
_entity.id
_entity.type
_entity.pdbx_description
1 polymer ?
#
loop_
_entity_poly.entity_id
_entity_poly.type
_entity_poly.pdbx_seq_one_letter_code
_entity_poly.pdbx_strand_id
1 'polypeptide(L)'
;MYSKLIAALFLILSIHLTFEQDTGNNPGSYEIREHSLNRPYPSVFSTSNSYWHLIGNTLVTDRHIRLTSDSQSKVGGLWNIIPVSYPDWEMHVHFKVHGSGKELFGDGFAIWYARDPKLGGPVFGYQDYFHGLAIIMDTYSNHNGPHNHAHPYISAMINNGSLHYDHDRDGTHTSLAGCEAQFRGRDTDTLVAIRYQNDRLTVSTDIEGKNIWKECFAVSDVRLPTHYYFGFSAATGDLSDNHDIISVHTYQLETSEQRRTENRQNIIPNAPSAEPERPHTDDPKGSGWSALKIFFLIMFLILVCLAVGIGAYYYFDRRQYQRKRFY
;
A
#
# COMPACT_ATOMS: atom_id res chain seq x y z
N MET A 1 -67.11 -11.93 -0.11
CA MET A 1 -66.22 -10.87 0.41
C MET A 1 -65.06 -11.41 1.27
N TYR A 2 -65.26 -12.51 2.02
CA TYR A 2 -64.23 -13.10 2.90
C TYR A 2 -63.03 -13.76 2.20
N SER A 3 -63.20 -14.35 1.01
CA SER A 3 -62.10 -15.05 0.31
C SER A 3 -60.97 -14.11 -0.19
N LYS A 4 -61.29 -12.86 -0.55
CA LYS A 4 -60.28 -11.88 -0.97
C LYS A 4 -59.45 -11.34 0.21
N LEU A 5 -60.03 -11.28 1.40
CA LEU A 5 -59.37 -10.85 2.63
C LEU A 5 -58.35 -11.88 3.13
N ILE A 6 -58.66 -13.17 3.02
CA ILE A 6 -57.74 -14.25 3.41
C ILE A 6 -56.54 -14.32 2.45
N ALA A 7 -56.77 -14.15 1.15
CA ALA A 7 -55.68 -14.10 0.16
C ALA A 7 -54.76 -12.89 0.37
N ALA A 8 -55.31 -11.72 0.71
CA ALA A 8 -54.53 -10.53 1.06
C ALA A 8 -53.73 -10.72 2.35
N LEU A 9 -54.29 -11.38 3.37
CA LEU A 9 -53.58 -11.69 4.61
C LEU A 9 -52.41 -12.67 4.37
N PHE A 10 -52.60 -13.69 3.53
CA PHE A 10 -51.53 -14.61 3.14
C PHE A 10 -50.46 -13.93 2.30
N LEU A 11 -50.81 -12.99 1.43
CA LEU A 11 -49.84 -12.21 0.65
C LEU A 11 -49.02 -11.27 1.56
N ILE A 12 -49.66 -10.63 2.55
CA ILE A 12 -48.97 -9.76 3.52
C ILE A 12 -48.08 -10.60 4.45
N LEU A 13 -48.51 -11.81 4.85
CA LEU A 13 -47.71 -12.72 5.66
C LEU A 13 -46.50 -13.30 4.89
N SER A 14 -46.64 -13.53 3.57
CA SER A 14 -45.53 -13.98 2.71
C SER A 14 -44.56 -12.84 2.33
N ILE A 15 -45.04 -11.59 2.26
CA ILE A 15 -44.17 -10.41 2.11
C ILE A 15 -43.41 -10.11 3.41
N HIS A 16 -43.98 -10.39 4.59
CA HIS A 16 -43.24 -10.26 5.86
C HIS A 16 -42.24 -11.39 6.14
N LEU A 17 -42.27 -12.48 5.37
CA LEU A 17 -41.32 -13.59 5.47
C LEU A 17 -40.16 -13.51 4.47
N THR A 18 -40.04 -12.42 3.71
CA THR A 18 -38.95 -12.22 2.74
C THR A 18 -38.34 -10.82 2.86
N PHE A 19 -37.86 -10.51 4.07
CA PHE A 19 -36.85 -9.46 4.25
C PHE A 19 -35.87 -9.88 5.36
N GLU A 20 -35.26 -11.06 5.22
CA GLU A 20 -33.91 -11.24 5.72
C GLU A 20 -32.99 -10.52 4.74
N GLN A 21 -32.74 -9.25 5.05
CA GLN A 21 -31.55 -8.59 4.57
C GLN A 21 -30.39 -9.41 5.15
N ASP A 22 -29.68 -10.13 4.29
CA ASP A 22 -28.40 -10.79 4.60
C ASP A 22 -27.39 -9.69 4.94
N THR A 23 -27.53 -9.10 6.13
CA THR A 23 -26.42 -8.51 6.83
C THR A 23 -25.51 -9.70 7.09
N GLY A 24 -24.33 -9.73 6.47
CA GLY A 24 -23.27 -10.73 6.70
C GLY A 24 -22.72 -10.69 8.13
N ASN A 25 -23.61 -10.65 9.13
CA ASN A 25 -23.38 -10.95 10.51
C ASN A 25 -23.06 -12.43 10.58
N ASN A 26 -21.78 -12.76 10.43
CA ASN A 26 -21.25 -13.95 11.06
C ASN A 26 -21.70 -13.91 12.53
N PRO A 27 -22.36 -14.96 13.05
CA PRO A 27 -22.96 -14.98 14.38
C PRO A 27 -21.98 -14.90 15.58
N GLY A 28 -20.77 -14.35 15.38
CA GLY A 28 -19.72 -14.18 16.38
C GLY A 28 -18.83 -12.93 16.19
N SER A 29 -19.23 -11.95 15.38
CA SER A 29 -18.46 -10.69 15.19
C SER A 29 -19.30 -9.46 15.53
N TYR A 30 -18.75 -8.56 16.35
CA TYR A 30 -19.41 -7.31 16.77
C TYR A 30 -18.60 -6.10 16.28
N GLU A 31 -19.27 -5.16 15.61
CA GLU A 31 -18.62 -3.93 15.14
C GLU A 31 -18.27 -3.02 16.33
N ILE A 32 -17.02 -2.54 16.37
CA ILE A 32 -16.48 -1.70 17.43
C ILE A 32 -16.43 -0.24 16.97
N ARG A 33 -17.41 0.55 17.42
CA ARG A 33 -17.61 1.92 16.96
C ARG A 33 -16.40 2.83 17.17
N GLU A 34 -15.69 2.70 18.28
CA GLU A 34 -14.51 3.52 18.57
C GLU A 34 -13.32 3.25 17.65
N HIS A 35 -13.30 2.09 16.96
CA HIS A 35 -12.30 1.74 15.97
C HIS A 35 -12.87 1.71 14.53
N SER A 36 -14.11 2.16 14.34
CA SER A 36 -14.75 2.33 13.04
C SER A 36 -14.80 3.82 12.67
N LEU A 37 -14.96 4.08 11.38
CA LEU A 37 -15.06 5.41 10.79
C LEU A 37 -15.95 5.34 9.54
N ASN A 38 -17.10 6.01 9.56
CA ASN A 38 -18.03 6.08 8.43
C ASN A 38 -18.54 7.51 8.19
N ARG A 39 -19.00 7.75 6.96
CA ARG A 39 -19.58 9.06 6.57
C ARG A 39 -20.80 9.38 7.45
N PRO A 40 -21.10 10.66 7.73
CA PRO A 40 -20.37 11.88 7.31
C PRO A 40 -19.24 12.29 8.29
N TYR A 41 -18.07 12.65 7.74
CA TYR A 41 -16.87 12.98 8.53
C TYR A 41 -16.80 14.37 9.15
N PRO A 42 -17.25 15.46 8.49
CA PRO A 42 -17.02 16.81 9.02
C PRO A 42 -17.58 17.00 10.43
N SER A 43 -18.72 16.39 10.74
CA SER A 43 -19.32 16.39 12.08
C SER A 43 -18.56 15.55 13.10
N VAL A 44 -17.87 14.49 12.67
CA VAL A 44 -17.06 13.62 13.54
C VAL A 44 -15.86 14.40 14.05
N PHE A 45 -15.14 15.07 13.14
CA PHE A 45 -13.93 15.84 13.49
C PHE A 45 -14.21 17.26 13.99
N SER A 46 -15.42 17.81 13.83
CA SER A 46 -15.80 19.09 14.43
C SER A 46 -16.12 19.00 15.93
N THR A 47 -16.38 17.80 16.43
CA THR A 47 -16.63 17.58 17.86
C THR A 47 -15.34 17.17 18.56
N SER A 48 -15.12 17.63 19.78
CA SER A 48 -13.95 17.27 20.61
C SER A 48 -13.87 15.78 20.97
N ASN A 49 -14.83 14.96 20.52
CA ASN A 49 -15.00 13.55 20.89
C ASN A 49 -14.70 12.58 19.73
N SER A 50 -13.93 13.00 18.72
CA SER A 50 -13.46 12.08 17.68
C SER A 50 -12.47 11.06 18.27
N TYR A 51 -12.71 9.76 18.04
CA TYR A 51 -11.74 8.70 18.35
C TYR A 51 -10.57 8.65 17.38
N TRP A 52 -10.59 9.49 16.34
CA TRP A 52 -9.58 9.56 15.30
C TRP A 52 -8.93 10.94 15.27
N HIS A 53 -7.61 10.95 15.14
CA HIS A 53 -6.77 12.14 15.06
C HIS A 53 -6.16 12.27 13.66
N LEU A 54 -6.28 13.47 13.07
CA LEU A 54 -5.77 13.80 11.74
C LEU A 54 -4.39 14.43 11.84
N ILE A 55 -3.52 14.12 10.87
CA ILE A 55 -2.10 14.43 10.94
C ILE A 55 -1.60 14.94 9.59
N GLY A 56 -0.69 15.91 9.62
CA GLY A 56 0.02 16.39 8.43
C GLY A 56 -0.92 17.05 7.42
N ASN A 57 -0.81 16.66 6.16
CA ASN A 57 -1.58 17.19 5.04
C ASN A 57 -2.96 16.54 4.87
N THR A 58 -3.42 15.77 5.85
CA THR A 58 -4.71 15.07 5.75
C THR A 58 -5.89 16.05 5.72
N LEU A 59 -6.79 15.84 4.76
CA LEU A 59 -7.96 16.69 4.51
C LEU A 59 -9.22 15.85 4.68
N VAL A 60 -10.26 16.46 5.25
CA VAL A 60 -11.55 15.79 5.44
C VAL A 60 -12.61 16.43 4.54
N THR A 61 -13.36 15.58 3.83
CA THR A 61 -14.52 15.98 3.04
C THR A 61 -15.77 15.25 3.53
N ASP A 62 -16.93 15.53 2.94
CA ASP A 62 -18.17 14.78 3.16
C ASP A 62 -18.11 13.32 2.63
N ARG A 63 -17.19 13.04 1.69
CA ARG A 63 -17.09 11.76 0.98
C ARG A 63 -15.91 10.89 1.42
N HIS A 64 -14.82 11.48 1.86
CA HIS A 64 -13.59 10.76 2.17
C HIS A 64 -12.68 11.58 3.07
N ILE A 65 -11.74 10.88 3.70
CA ILE A 65 -10.57 11.47 4.34
C ILE A 65 -9.38 11.26 3.40
N ARG A 66 -8.83 12.34 2.89
CA ARG A 66 -7.67 12.33 2.00
C ARG A 66 -6.40 12.40 2.81
N LEU A 67 -5.60 11.35 2.85
CA LEU A 67 -4.30 11.33 3.54
C LEU A 67 -3.31 12.26 2.85
N THR A 68 -3.11 12.10 1.54
CA THR A 68 -2.33 13.01 0.70
C THR A 68 -3.08 13.33 -0.59
N SER A 69 -2.78 14.48 -1.18
CA SER A 69 -3.29 14.86 -2.50
C SER A 69 -2.28 14.50 -3.59
N ASP A 70 -2.75 14.46 -4.84
CA ASP A 70 -1.93 14.35 -6.05
C ASP A 70 -1.06 15.62 -6.26
N SER A 71 -0.12 15.80 -5.33
CA SER A 71 0.94 16.80 -5.33
C SER A 71 2.16 16.25 -4.61
N GLN A 72 3.33 16.70 -5.01
CA GLN A 72 4.61 16.24 -4.49
C GLN A 72 4.82 16.60 -3.02
N SER A 73 5.65 15.81 -2.34
CA SER A 73 6.15 16.09 -0.98
C SER A 73 5.04 16.31 0.06
N LYS A 74 4.00 15.48 0.03
CA LYS A 74 2.93 15.48 1.04
C LYS A 74 3.10 14.31 1.98
N VAL A 75 2.75 14.53 3.24
CA VAL A 75 2.69 13.50 4.26
C VAL A 75 1.43 13.70 5.06
N GLY A 76 0.62 12.65 5.21
CA GLY A 76 -0.59 12.71 6.01
C GLY A 76 -0.86 11.41 6.75
N GLY A 77 -1.69 11.50 7.78
CA GLY A 77 -2.06 10.35 8.57
C GLY A 77 -3.39 10.52 9.30
N LEU A 78 -3.95 9.39 9.69
CA LEU A 78 -5.20 9.25 10.43
C LEU A 78 -4.98 8.14 11.45
N TRP A 79 -5.05 8.48 12.74
CA TRP A 79 -4.75 7.52 13.81
C TRP A 79 -5.89 7.42 14.81
N ASN A 80 -6.21 6.19 15.20
CA ASN A 80 -7.14 5.95 16.29
C ASN A 80 -6.45 6.24 17.62
N ILE A 81 -7.13 6.94 18.53
CA ILE A 81 -6.57 7.32 19.84
C ILE A 81 -6.89 6.29 20.93
N ILE A 82 -7.72 5.29 20.62
CA ILE A 82 -8.10 4.23 21.54
C ILE A 82 -7.25 2.98 21.23
N PRO A 83 -6.58 2.39 22.22
CA PRO A 83 -5.82 1.16 22.00
C PRO A 83 -6.77 -0.05 21.88
N VAL A 84 -6.43 -0.99 21.00
CA VAL A 84 -7.23 -2.19 20.74
C VAL A 84 -6.99 -3.23 21.84
N SER A 85 -7.97 -3.45 22.71
CA SER A 85 -7.83 -4.31 23.89
C SER A 85 -8.06 -5.81 23.63
N TYR A 86 -8.64 -6.16 22.48
CA TYR A 86 -9.04 -7.52 22.13
C TYR A 86 -8.01 -8.22 21.22
N PRO A 87 -7.80 -9.55 21.38
CA PRO A 87 -6.73 -10.27 20.69
C PRO A 87 -7.06 -10.65 19.25
N ASP A 88 -8.35 -10.84 18.93
CA ASP A 88 -8.80 -11.24 17.59
C ASP A 88 -9.72 -10.17 17.00
N TRP A 89 -9.39 -9.71 15.80
CA TRP A 89 -10.05 -8.58 15.15
C TRP A 89 -10.04 -8.69 13.64
N GLU A 90 -11.00 -8.03 13.01
CA GLU A 90 -11.09 -7.89 11.56
C GLU A 90 -11.38 -6.44 11.21
N MET A 91 -10.60 -5.85 10.30
CA MET A 91 -10.79 -4.48 9.82
C MET A 91 -11.08 -4.51 8.33
N HIS A 92 -12.20 -3.91 7.92
CA HIS A 92 -12.53 -3.65 6.53
C HIS A 92 -12.28 -2.18 6.23
N VAL A 93 -11.47 -1.92 5.22
CA VAL A 93 -11.12 -0.57 4.79
C VAL A 93 -11.60 -0.37 3.37
N HIS A 94 -12.48 0.60 3.18
CA HIS A 94 -12.80 1.15 1.87
C HIS A 94 -11.85 2.30 1.61
N PHE A 95 -11.02 2.18 0.58
CA PHE A 95 -10.05 3.18 0.18
C PHE A 95 -10.17 3.48 -1.31
N LYS A 96 -9.48 4.51 -1.79
CA LYS A 96 -9.31 4.79 -3.23
C LYS A 96 -7.95 5.44 -3.44
N VAL A 97 -7.20 4.93 -4.42
CA VAL A 97 -5.94 5.54 -4.88
C VAL A 97 -6.11 5.98 -6.32
N HIS A 98 -5.88 7.26 -6.61
CA HIS A 98 -6.07 7.83 -7.94
C HIS A 98 -5.27 9.11 -8.14
N GLY A 99 -4.86 9.38 -9.36
CA GLY A 99 -4.11 10.57 -9.72
C GLY A 99 -4.10 10.81 -11.22
N SER A 100 -3.56 11.96 -11.60
CA SER A 100 -3.46 12.40 -13.00
C SER A 100 -2.36 11.68 -13.78
N GLY A 101 -1.34 11.16 -13.08
CA GLY A 101 -0.25 10.39 -13.65
C GLY A 101 -0.71 9.06 -14.25
N LYS A 102 -0.34 8.79 -15.51
CA LYS A 102 -0.64 7.52 -16.19
C LYS A 102 0.42 6.45 -15.94
N GLU A 103 1.68 6.82 -16.08
CA GLU A 103 2.84 5.91 -15.94
C GLU A 103 3.72 6.26 -14.74
N LEU A 104 3.71 7.52 -14.32
CA LEU A 104 4.48 8.03 -13.19
C LEU A 104 3.50 8.45 -12.08
N PHE A 105 3.50 7.68 -11.00
CA PHE A 105 2.63 7.83 -9.83
C PHE A 105 3.29 7.15 -8.63
N GLY A 106 2.89 7.55 -7.41
CA GLY A 106 3.51 7.01 -6.20
C GLY A 106 3.15 7.78 -4.93
N ASP A 107 3.60 7.32 -3.76
CA ASP A 107 4.27 6.03 -3.56
C ASP A 107 3.28 4.96 -3.06
N GLY A 108 2.22 5.38 -2.39
CA GLY A 108 1.20 4.50 -1.83
C GLY A 108 0.76 4.94 -0.45
N PHE A 109 0.15 4.03 0.30
CA PHE A 109 -0.24 4.26 1.69
C PHE A 109 -0.04 2.99 2.53
N ALA A 110 -0.05 3.15 3.85
CA ALA A 110 0.07 2.05 4.78
C ALA A 110 -1.05 2.07 5.82
N ILE A 111 -1.48 0.87 6.21
CA ILE A 111 -2.42 0.60 7.30
C ILE A 111 -1.63 -0.02 8.45
N TRP A 112 -1.81 0.53 9.64
CA TRP A 112 -0.98 0.24 10.80
C TRP A 112 -1.79 -0.40 11.92
N TYR A 113 -1.17 -1.36 12.58
CA TYR A 113 -1.47 -1.74 13.96
C TYR A 113 -0.18 -1.61 14.76
N ALA A 114 0.04 -0.43 15.36
CA ALA A 114 1.35 -0.06 15.89
C ALA A 114 1.28 0.56 17.29
N ARG A 115 2.37 0.46 18.03
CA ARG A 115 2.46 0.92 19.42
C ARG A 115 2.30 2.43 19.58
N ASP A 116 2.92 3.20 18.68
CA ASP A 116 3.11 4.64 18.85
C ASP A 116 2.31 5.40 17.79
N PRO A 117 1.20 6.09 18.11
CA PRO A 117 0.47 6.92 17.16
C PRO A 117 1.22 8.24 16.92
N LYS A 118 2.41 8.15 16.32
CA LYS A 118 3.33 9.26 16.05
C LYS A 118 3.20 9.78 14.63
N LEU A 119 3.60 11.04 14.46
CA LEU A 119 3.54 11.75 13.20
C LEU A 119 4.84 11.55 12.42
N GLY A 120 4.73 11.34 11.12
CA GLY A 120 5.84 11.54 10.18
C GLY A 120 6.92 10.46 10.21
N GLY A 121 7.60 10.33 9.08
CA GLY A 121 8.71 9.43 8.88
C GLY A 121 8.77 8.92 7.45
N PRO A 122 9.82 8.16 7.11
CA PRO A 122 10.09 7.77 5.73
C PRO A 122 9.17 6.64 5.23
N VAL A 123 8.49 5.91 6.11
CA VAL A 123 7.71 4.72 5.74
C VAL A 123 6.26 5.13 5.47
N PHE A 124 5.96 5.53 4.23
CA PHE A 124 4.64 6.01 3.80
C PHE A 124 4.04 7.06 4.76
N GLY A 125 4.88 7.95 5.29
CA GLY A 125 4.48 9.01 6.21
C GLY A 125 4.50 8.65 7.70
N TYR A 126 4.99 7.47 8.06
CA TYR A 126 5.17 7.02 9.45
C TYR A 126 6.64 6.68 9.76
N GLN A 127 6.96 6.59 11.05
CA GLN A 127 8.31 6.35 11.53
C GLN A 127 8.83 4.96 11.11
N ASP A 128 10.13 4.91 10.82
CA ASP A 128 10.86 3.68 10.65
C ASP A 128 11.13 3.00 12.02
N TYR A 129 11.57 1.74 12.02
CA TYR A 129 11.77 0.94 13.25
C TYR A 129 10.52 0.90 14.15
N PHE A 130 9.35 0.79 13.54
CA PHE A 130 8.09 0.72 14.26
C PHE A 130 7.95 -0.60 15.04
N HIS A 131 6.97 -0.64 15.94
CA HIS A 131 6.61 -1.85 16.66
C HIS A 131 5.16 -2.20 16.34
N GLY A 132 4.93 -3.36 15.74
CA GLY A 132 3.61 -3.84 15.34
C GLY A 132 3.56 -4.38 13.91
N LEU A 133 2.42 -4.18 13.26
CA LEU A 133 2.12 -4.62 11.90
C LEU A 133 1.93 -3.41 10.99
N ALA A 134 2.49 -3.50 9.79
CA ALA A 134 2.19 -2.64 8.65
C ALA A 134 1.60 -3.48 7.52
N ILE A 135 0.47 -3.04 6.95
CA ILE A 135 -0.03 -3.50 5.65
C ILE A 135 0.22 -2.36 4.67
N ILE A 136 1.14 -2.58 3.74
CA ILE A 136 1.63 -1.58 2.80
C ILE A 136 0.95 -1.78 1.46
N MET A 137 0.41 -0.69 0.93
CA MET A 137 -0.33 -0.62 -0.33
C MET A 137 0.52 0.20 -1.30
N ASP A 138 1.52 -0.45 -1.87
CA ASP A 138 2.57 0.18 -2.67
C ASP A 138 2.14 0.30 -4.13
N THR A 139 2.19 1.51 -4.70
CA THR A 139 1.85 1.75 -6.11
C THR A 139 3.07 1.89 -7.01
N TYR A 140 4.25 2.18 -6.49
CA TYR A 140 5.43 2.49 -7.30
C TYR A 140 6.47 1.39 -7.18
N SER A 141 7.11 1.04 -8.29
CA SER A 141 8.20 0.07 -8.29
C SER A 141 9.51 0.84 -8.18
N ASN A 142 10.10 0.90 -6.99
CA ASN A 142 11.38 1.59 -6.80
C ASN A 142 12.55 0.76 -7.36
N HIS A 143 12.35 -0.53 -7.61
CA HIS A 143 13.37 -1.44 -8.10
C HIS A 143 13.38 -1.64 -9.63
N ASN A 144 14.59 -1.76 -10.21
CA ASN A 144 14.86 -2.11 -11.62
C ASN A 144 15.53 -3.49 -11.80
N GLY A 145 15.67 -4.28 -10.74
CA GLY A 145 16.29 -5.61 -10.74
C GLY A 145 15.30 -6.78 -10.61
N PRO A 146 15.76 -8.01 -10.33
CA PRO A 146 15.03 -9.27 -10.55
C PRO A 146 13.86 -9.56 -9.59
N HIS A 147 13.35 -8.56 -8.87
CA HIS A 147 12.10 -8.69 -8.10
C HIS A 147 10.91 -8.62 -9.06
N ASN A 148 10.30 -9.77 -9.29
CA ASN A 148 9.43 -10.04 -10.44
C ASN A 148 7.94 -9.95 -10.06
N HIS A 149 7.55 -8.95 -9.27
CA HIS A 149 6.13 -8.71 -8.96
C HIS A 149 5.66 -7.38 -9.56
N ALA A 150 4.48 -7.42 -10.18
CA ALA A 150 3.85 -6.23 -10.74
C ALA A 150 3.28 -5.34 -9.63
N HIS A 151 3.47 -4.02 -9.78
CA HIS A 151 2.82 -3.03 -8.95
C HIS A 151 1.45 -2.63 -9.55
N PRO A 152 0.48 -2.21 -8.73
CA PRO A 152 0.54 -2.07 -7.28
C PRO A 152 0.60 -3.40 -6.51
N TYR A 153 1.33 -3.39 -5.40
CA TYR A 153 1.64 -4.56 -4.58
C TYR A 153 1.19 -4.34 -3.14
N ILE A 154 0.52 -5.32 -2.56
CA ILE A 154 0.11 -5.30 -1.15
C ILE A 154 1.06 -6.21 -0.39
N SER A 155 1.71 -5.69 0.65
CA SER A 155 2.62 -6.47 1.48
C SER A 155 2.36 -6.27 2.98
N ALA A 156 2.76 -7.24 3.80
CA ALA A 156 2.76 -7.13 5.25
C ALA A 156 4.19 -7.07 5.78
N MET A 157 4.43 -6.27 6.81
CA MET A 157 5.67 -6.25 7.58
C MET A 157 5.36 -6.26 9.07
N ILE A 158 6.03 -7.13 9.81
CA ILE A 158 5.99 -7.13 11.28
C ILE A 158 7.34 -6.66 11.78
N ASN A 159 7.30 -5.70 12.69
CA ASN A 159 8.51 -5.12 13.24
C ASN A 159 8.43 -5.04 14.77
N ASN A 160 9.56 -5.28 15.41
CA ASN A 160 9.76 -5.20 16.85
C ASN A 160 10.67 -4.02 17.23
N GLY A 161 10.94 -3.11 16.29
CA GLY A 161 11.86 -1.98 16.46
C GLY A 161 13.28 -2.20 15.95
N SER A 162 13.61 -3.37 15.44
CA SER A 162 14.96 -3.67 14.96
C SER A 162 15.13 -3.60 13.45
N LEU A 163 14.04 -3.71 12.69
CA LEU A 163 14.07 -3.77 11.23
C LEU A 163 13.89 -2.38 10.62
N HIS A 164 14.71 -2.08 9.61
CA HIS A 164 14.58 -0.92 8.74
C HIS A 164 13.66 -1.24 7.57
N TYR A 165 12.74 -0.34 7.22
CA TYR A 165 12.02 -0.45 5.96
C TYR A 165 12.82 0.19 4.81
N ASP A 166 13.30 -0.65 3.89
CA ASP A 166 14.05 -0.23 2.70
C ASP A 166 13.10 0.21 1.56
N HIS A 167 12.83 1.51 1.47
CA HIS A 167 11.97 2.11 0.43
C HIS A 167 12.57 1.97 -0.97
N ASP A 168 13.89 1.89 -1.12
CA ASP A 168 14.55 1.77 -2.42
C ASP A 168 14.38 0.36 -3.03
N ARG A 169 13.92 -0.60 -2.22
CA ARG A 169 13.68 -2.00 -2.60
C ARG A 169 12.29 -2.50 -2.21
N ASP A 170 11.33 -1.58 -2.11
CA ASP A 170 9.90 -1.87 -1.87
C ASP A 170 9.66 -2.69 -0.57
N GLY A 171 10.60 -2.64 0.39
CA GLY A 171 10.56 -3.42 1.63
C GLY A 171 10.67 -4.94 1.47
N THR A 172 11.11 -5.43 0.31
CA THR A 172 11.13 -6.87 -0.04
C THR A 172 11.91 -7.74 0.94
N HIS A 173 12.99 -7.21 1.55
CA HIS A 173 13.82 -7.97 2.51
C HIS A 173 13.18 -8.18 3.87
N THR A 174 12.20 -7.36 4.23
CA THR A 174 11.49 -7.38 5.51
C THR A 174 10.01 -7.68 5.36
N SER A 175 9.59 -8.05 4.14
CA SER A 175 8.20 -8.44 3.85
C SER A 175 7.91 -9.84 4.38
N LEU A 176 6.79 -9.97 5.08
CA LEU A 176 6.28 -11.23 5.58
C LEU A 176 5.58 -12.04 4.49
N ALA A 177 4.71 -11.37 3.72
CA ALA A 177 3.96 -11.93 2.59
C ALA A 177 3.33 -10.77 1.80
N GLY A 178 2.94 -11.03 0.55
CA GLY A 178 2.27 -10.05 -0.27
C GLY A 178 1.58 -10.64 -1.49
N CYS A 179 0.83 -9.81 -2.21
CA CYS A 179 0.23 -10.14 -3.49
C CYS A 179 0.11 -8.92 -4.40
N GLU A 180 0.05 -9.18 -5.72
CA GLU A 180 -0.26 -8.16 -6.71
C GLU A 180 -1.75 -7.81 -6.67
N ALA A 181 -2.07 -6.52 -6.60
CA ALA A 181 -3.45 -6.05 -6.58
C ALA A 181 -3.58 -4.74 -7.35
N GLN A 182 -4.23 -4.78 -8.51
CA GLN A 182 -4.38 -3.61 -9.39
C GLN A 182 -5.46 -2.63 -8.87
N PHE A 183 -5.23 -2.00 -7.72
CA PHE A 183 -6.21 -1.17 -7.01
C PHE A 183 -6.24 0.31 -7.43
N ARG A 184 -5.17 0.81 -8.07
CA ARG A 184 -5.08 2.22 -8.48
C ARG A 184 -6.03 2.53 -9.65
N GLY A 185 -6.69 3.69 -9.59
CA GLY A 185 -7.49 4.23 -10.71
C GLY A 185 -8.74 3.42 -11.04
N ARG A 186 -9.25 2.61 -10.11
CA ARG A 186 -10.48 1.84 -10.31
C ARG A 186 -11.73 2.71 -10.21
N ASP A 187 -12.69 2.47 -11.09
CA ASP A 187 -14.02 3.09 -11.03
C ASP A 187 -14.92 2.41 -9.98
N THR A 188 -14.68 1.14 -9.72
CA THR A 188 -15.34 0.34 -8.68
C THR A 188 -14.82 0.67 -7.28
N ASP A 189 -15.59 0.27 -6.26
CA ASP A 189 -15.15 0.33 -4.87
C ASP A 189 -13.94 -0.60 -4.67
N THR A 190 -12.93 -0.12 -3.93
CA THR A 190 -11.73 -0.88 -3.59
C THR A 190 -11.69 -1.12 -2.09
N LEU A 191 -11.75 -2.40 -1.71
CA LEU A 191 -11.86 -2.86 -0.34
C LEU A 191 -10.67 -3.76 0.03
N VAL A 192 -10.18 -3.62 1.25
CA VAL A 192 -9.25 -4.56 1.88
C VAL A 192 -9.79 -4.99 3.24
N ALA A 193 -9.75 -6.29 3.52
CA ALA A 193 -10.05 -6.88 4.80
C ALA A 193 -8.77 -7.43 5.43
N ILE A 194 -8.46 -6.98 6.64
CA ILE A 194 -7.31 -7.43 7.43
C ILE A 194 -7.87 -8.16 8.63
N ARG A 195 -7.69 -9.47 8.67
CA ARG A 195 -8.16 -10.34 9.75
C ARG A 195 -6.99 -10.88 10.54
N TYR A 196 -6.95 -10.61 11.84
CA TYR A 196 -6.04 -11.24 12.77
C TYR A 196 -6.85 -12.11 13.74
N GLN A 197 -6.75 -13.42 13.60
CA GLN A 197 -7.45 -14.37 14.46
C GLN A 197 -6.62 -15.61 14.65
N ASN A 198 -6.54 -16.13 15.87
CA ASN A 198 -5.82 -17.37 16.15
C ASN A 198 -4.34 -17.34 15.74
N ASP A 199 -3.66 -16.22 16.03
CA ASP A 199 -2.27 -15.99 15.63
C ASP A 199 -2.06 -16.13 14.11
N ARG A 200 -3.12 -15.97 13.31
CA ARG A 200 -3.10 -15.99 11.84
C ARG A 200 -3.54 -14.63 11.32
N LEU A 201 -2.69 -14.04 10.48
CA LEU A 201 -2.99 -12.84 9.71
C LEU A 201 -3.48 -13.26 8.33
N THR A 202 -4.68 -12.85 7.95
CA THR A 202 -5.22 -13.01 6.59
C THR A 202 -5.54 -11.65 6.03
N VAL A 203 -5.06 -11.36 4.82
CA VAL A 203 -5.42 -10.17 4.06
C VAL A 203 -6.19 -10.60 2.82
N SER A 204 -7.35 -9.98 2.62
CA SER A 204 -8.24 -10.22 1.48
C SER A 204 -8.63 -8.91 0.84
N THR A 205 -8.96 -8.93 -0.45
CA THR A 205 -9.33 -7.73 -1.20
C THR A 205 -10.58 -7.96 -2.04
N ASP A 206 -11.34 -6.89 -2.27
CA ASP A 206 -12.29 -6.78 -3.37
C ASP A 206 -11.95 -5.52 -4.17
N ILE A 207 -11.23 -5.72 -5.27
CA ILE A 207 -10.79 -4.64 -6.17
C ILE A 207 -11.69 -4.54 -7.40
N GLU A 208 -12.45 -5.60 -7.68
CA GLU A 208 -13.33 -5.69 -8.85
C GLU A 208 -14.75 -5.20 -8.56
N GLY A 209 -15.04 -4.81 -7.32
CA GLY A 209 -16.36 -4.33 -6.87
C GLY A 209 -17.43 -5.42 -6.97
N LYS A 210 -17.05 -6.68 -6.78
CA LYS A 210 -17.96 -7.84 -6.92
C LYS A 210 -18.64 -8.21 -5.60
N ASN A 211 -18.27 -7.56 -4.50
CA ASN A 211 -18.61 -7.94 -3.13
C ASN A 211 -18.17 -9.38 -2.80
N ILE A 212 -17.03 -9.80 -3.35
CA ILE A 212 -16.44 -11.12 -3.11
C ILE A 212 -15.01 -10.93 -2.67
N TRP A 213 -14.71 -11.35 -1.44
CA TRP A 213 -13.36 -11.31 -0.89
C TRP A 213 -12.46 -12.34 -1.59
N LYS A 214 -11.41 -11.86 -2.25
CA LYS A 214 -10.31 -12.68 -2.74
C LYS A 214 -9.17 -12.63 -1.75
N GLU A 215 -8.73 -13.79 -1.26
CA GLU A 215 -7.55 -13.88 -0.40
C GLU A 215 -6.31 -13.39 -1.17
N CYS A 216 -5.58 -12.44 -0.57
CA CYS A 216 -4.30 -11.93 -1.05
C CYS A 216 -3.17 -12.79 -0.51
N PHE A 217 -3.09 -12.94 0.82
CA PHE A 217 -2.19 -13.86 1.50
C PHE A 217 -2.70 -14.18 2.91
N ALA A 218 -2.17 -15.25 3.48
CA ALA A 218 -2.40 -15.61 4.86
C ALA A 218 -1.15 -16.22 5.51
N VAL A 219 -0.83 -15.79 6.72
CA VAL A 219 0.38 -16.17 7.45
C VAL A 219 0.02 -16.57 8.88
N SER A 220 0.47 -17.76 9.27
CA SER A 220 0.27 -18.30 10.61
C SER A 220 1.46 -17.98 11.53
N ASP A 221 1.25 -18.18 12.83
CA ASP A 221 2.23 -17.95 13.90
C ASP A 221 2.64 -16.46 14.06
N VAL A 222 1.77 -15.56 13.63
CA VAL A 222 1.90 -14.12 13.83
C VAL A 222 1.55 -13.78 15.29
N ARG A 223 2.50 -13.21 16.02
CA ARG A 223 2.32 -12.77 17.41
C ARG A 223 2.27 -11.26 17.44
N LEU A 224 1.08 -10.69 17.68
CA LEU A 224 0.87 -9.26 17.86
C LEU A 224 0.42 -8.93 19.29
N PRO A 225 0.97 -7.88 19.92
CA PRO A 225 0.56 -7.44 21.25
C PRO A 225 -0.83 -6.82 21.21
N THR A 226 -1.57 -6.91 22.32
CA THR A 226 -2.78 -6.08 22.48
C THR A 226 -2.39 -4.67 22.90
N HIS A 227 -3.35 -3.76 22.85
CA HIS A 227 -3.24 -2.34 23.21
C HIS A 227 -2.34 -1.50 22.30
N TYR A 228 -2.17 -1.93 21.05
CA TYR A 228 -1.63 -1.06 19.98
C TYR A 228 -2.78 -0.31 19.29
N TYR A 229 -2.43 0.63 18.43
CA TYR A 229 -3.35 1.57 17.79
C TYR A 229 -3.48 1.28 16.31
N PHE A 230 -4.70 1.43 15.81
CA PHE A 230 -4.93 1.47 14.37
C PHE A 230 -4.52 2.82 13.79
N GLY A 231 -3.91 2.80 12.61
CA GLY A 231 -3.48 4.00 11.92
C GLY A 231 -3.48 3.84 10.41
N PHE A 232 -3.46 4.96 9.73
CA PHE A 232 -3.29 5.07 8.29
C PHE A 232 -2.31 6.20 8.02
N SER A 233 -1.41 6.02 7.06
CA SER A 233 -0.54 7.09 6.60
C SER A 233 -0.27 6.97 5.11
N ALA A 234 0.01 8.09 4.47
CA ALA A 234 0.49 8.12 3.11
C ALA A 234 1.56 9.21 2.97
N ALA A 235 2.45 9.02 2.00
CA ALA A 235 3.42 10.01 1.59
C ALA A 235 3.53 10.07 0.06
N THR A 236 3.88 11.24 -0.45
CA THR A 236 4.21 11.46 -1.86
C THR A 236 5.62 12.05 -1.96
N GLY A 237 6.43 11.51 -2.87
CA GLY A 237 7.77 11.99 -3.16
C GLY A 237 7.78 12.93 -4.35
N ASP A 238 8.63 12.62 -5.33
CA ASP A 238 8.64 13.24 -6.67
C ASP A 238 7.42 12.82 -7.50
N LEU A 239 6.86 11.65 -7.18
CA LEU A 239 5.59 11.16 -7.71
C LEU A 239 4.48 11.36 -6.69
N SER A 240 3.25 11.39 -7.18
CA SER A 240 2.09 11.64 -6.33
C SER A 240 0.85 10.88 -6.78
N ASP A 241 -0.03 10.66 -5.80
CA ASP A 241 -1.40 10.19 -5.96
C ASP A 241 -2.26 10.77 -4.84
N ASN A 242 -3.56 10.82 -5.06
CA ASN A 242 -4.53 10.97 -3.98
C ASN A 242 -4.68 9.63 -3.26
N HIS A 243 -4.56 9.65 -1.94
CA HIS A 243 -4.78 8.48 -1.08
C HIS A 243 -5.99 8.76 -0.18
N ASP A 244 -7.14 8.23 -0.55
CA ASP A 244 -8.42 8.52 0.11
C ASP A 244 -8.89 7.31 0.94
N ILE A 245 -9.21 7.53 2.22
CA ILE A 245 -9.92 6.57 3.07
C ILE A 245 -11.40 6.93 3.06
N ILE A 246 -12.22 6.01 2.56
CA ILE A 246 -13.66 6.18 2.40
C ILE A 246 -14.44 5.66 3.59
N SER A 247 -14.05 4.54 4.22
CA SER A 247 -14.61 4.06 5.49
C SER A 247 -13.72 3.00 6.11
N VAL A 248 -13.87 2.80 7.42
CA VAL A 248 -13.21 1.77 8.21
C VAL A 248 -14.28 1.11 9.07
N HIS A 249 -14.42 -0.21 8.98
CA HIS A 249 -15.29 -1.00 9.84
C HIS A 249 -14.43 -2.01 10.57
N THR A 250 -14.41 -1.95 11.89
CA THR A 250 -13.61 -2.84 12.72
C THR A 250 -14.54 -3.74 13.52
N TYR A 251 -14.26 -5.03 13.52
CA TYR A 251 -15.01 -6.05 14.21
C TYR A 251 -14.12 -6.75 15.24
N GLN A 252 -14.62 -6.90 16.45
CA GLN A 252 -14.06 -7.85 17.40
C GLN A 252 -14.61 -9.24 17.06
N LEU A 253 -13.70 -10.20 16.96
CA LEU A 253 -14.04 -11.58 16.63
C LEU A 253 -14.22 -12.42 17.89
N GLU A 254 -15.06 -13.45 17.79
CA GLU A 254 -15.14 -14.49 18.80
C GLU A 254 -13.79 -15.18 18.97
N THR A 255 -13.41 -15.36 20.24
CA THR A 255 -12.12 -15.90 20.64
C THR A 255 -12.28 -16.80 21.85
N SER A 256 -11.39 -17.79 22.00
CA SER A 256 -11.43 -18.73 23.12
C SER A 256 -11.18 -18.04 24.47
N GLU A 257 -11.80 -18.51 25.54
CA GLU A 257 -11.59 -17.97 26.91
C GLU A 257 -10.12 -17.96 27.33
N GLN A 258 -9.34 -18.97 26.93
CA GLN A 258 -7.91 -19.02 27.19
C GLN A 258 -7.18 -17.83 26.54
N ARG A 259 -7.54 -17.45 25.32
CA ARG A 259 -6.89 -16.33 24.62
C ARG A 259 -7.41 -14.97 25.11
N ARG A 260 -8.67 -14.87 25.55
CA ARG A 260 -9.20 -13.65 26.21
C ARG A 260 -8.44 -13.32 27.49
N THR A 261 -8.03 -14.34 28.23
CA THR A 261 -7.36 -14.19 29.53
C THR A 261 -5.83 -14.15 29.43
N GLU A 262 -5.24 -14.52 28.28
CA GLU A 262 -3.81 -14.38 28.02
C GLU A 262 -3.40 -12.91 28.03
N ASN A 263 -2.46 -12.53 28.90
CA ASN A 263 -1.90 -11.19 28.88
C ASN A 263 -0.95 -11.03 27.69
N ARG A 264 -1.47 -10.42 26.61
CA ARG A 264 -0.71 -10.17 25.38
C ARG A 264 -0.16 -8.75 25.26
N GLN A 265 -0.35 -7.90 26.28
CA GLN A 265 0.05 -6.49 26.20
C GLN A 265 1.57 -6.31 26.05
N ASN A 266 2.36 -7.23 26.63
CA ASN A 266 3.81 -7.13 26.72
C ASN A 266 4.56 -8.14 25.84
N ILE A 267 3.89 -8.83 24.91
CA ILE A 267 4.61 -9.70 23.98
C ILE A 267 5.39 -8.87 22.97
N ILE A 268 6.42 -9.46 22.38
CA ILE A 268 7.19 -8.82 21.31
C ILE A 268 6.55 -9.19 19.98
N PRO A 269 6.25 -8.23 19.08
CA PRO A 269 5.77 -8.53 17.74
C PRO A 269 6.74 -9.45 16.99
N ASN A 270 6.25 -10.56 16.43
CA ASN A 270 7.07 -11.50 15.66
C ASN A 270 6.21 -12.33 14.69
N ALA A 271 6.78 -12.75 13.56
CA ALA A 271 6.30 -13.84 12.73
C ALA A 271 7.47 -14.80 12.41
N PRO A 272 7.53 -15.99 13.04
CA PRO A 272 8.57 -16.99 12.78
C PRO A 272 8.59 -17.50 11.34
N SER A 273 7.45 -17.39 10.65
CA SER A 273 7.27 -17.75 9.24
C SER A 273 7.71 -16.66 8.26
N ALA A 274 8.28 -15.54 8.74
CA ALA A 274 8.88 -14.54 7.87
C ALA A 274 9.96 -15.21 7.01
N GLU A 275 9.95 -14.92 5.71
CA GLU A 275 11.05 -15.36 4.86
C GLU A 275 12.36 -14.86 5.47
N PRO A 276 13.42 -15.68 5.52
CA PRO A 276 14.68 -15.27 6.12
C PRO A 276 15.18 -14.00 5.43
N GLU A 277 15.64 -13.03 6.24
CA GLU A 277 16.24 -11.78 5.76
C GLU A 277 17.24 -12.10 4.66
N ARG A 278 16.94 -11.66 3.43
CA ARG A 278 17.82 -11.90 2.31
C ARG A 278 19.03 -10.96 2.46
N PRO A 279 20.26 -11.47 2.36
CA PRO A 279 21.44 -10.63 2.54
C PRO A 279 21.44 -9.51 1.51
N HIS A 280 21.72 -8.29 1.98
CA HIS A 280 21.87 -7.11 1.14
C HIS A 280 23.05 -7.32 0.18
N THR A 281 22.76 -7.77 -1.04
CA THR A 281 23.70 -7.61 -2.15
C THR A 281 23.54 -6.18 -2.64
N ASP A 282 24.56 -5.35 -2.44
CA ASP A 282 24.70 -4.09 -3.16
C ASP A 282 24.54 -4.39 -4.66
N ASP A 283 23.72 -3.60 -5.36
CA ASP A 283 23.73 -3.65 -6.82
C ASP A 283 25.17 -3.40 -7.26
N PRO A 284 25.74 -4.19 -8.18
CA PRO A 284 27.08 -3.94 -8.67
C PRO A 284 27.09 -2.51 -9.21
N LYS A 285 27.78 -1.59 -8.51
CA LYS A 285 28.01 -0.22 -8.96
C LYS A 285 28.44 -0.33 -10.41
N GLY A 286 27.54 0.06 -11.31
CA GLY A 286 27.75 -0.07 -12.74
C GLY A 286 29.00 0.70 -13.11
N SER A 287 30.14 0.00 -13.17
CA SER A 287 31.40 0.48 -13.71
C SER A 287 31.32 0.42 -15.24
N GLY A 288 30.29 1.04 -15.78
CA GLY A 288 29.99 1.07 -17.20
C GLY A 288 29.78 2.52 -17.57
N TRP A 289 30.66 3.05 -18.39
CA TRP A 289 30.43 4.34 -19.04
C TRP A 289 28.99 4.40 -19.56
N SER A 290 28.27 5.48 -19.25
CA SER A 290 26.90 5.65 -19.75
C SER A 290 26.90 5.50 -21.28
N ALA A 291 25.88 4.84 -21.83
CA ALA A 291 25.76 4.62 -23.28
C ALA A 291 25.92 5.93 -24.08
N LEU A 292 25.53 7.06 -23.47
CA LEU A 292 25.76 8.40 -23.98
C LEU A 292 27.25 8.75 -24.15
N LYS A 293 28.10 8.45 -23.16
CA LYS A 293 29.55 8.67 -23.23
C LYS A 293 30.21 7.76 -24.28
N ILE A 294 29.76 6.51 -24.40
CA ILE A 294 30.25 5.58 -25.43
C ILE A 294 29.86 6.08 -26.82
N PHE A 295 28.62 6.54 -27.00
CA PHE A 295 28.11 7.10 -28.26
C PHE A 295 28.94 8.31 -28.72
N PHE A 296 29.22 9.27 -27.83
CA PHE A 296 30.04 10.43 -28.17
C PHE A 296 31.50 10.06 -28.48
N LEU A 297 32.07 9.05 -27.81
CA LEU A 297 33.42 8.58 -28.10
C LEU A 297 33.52 7.94 -29.49
N ILE A 298 32.53 7.11 -29.87
CA ILE A 298 32.48 6.51 -31.21
C ILE A 298 32.30 7.57 -32.29
N MET A 299 31.39 8.54 -32.08
CA MET A 299 31.18 9.64 -33.02
C MET A 299 32.46 10.46 -33.24
N PHE A 300 33.21 10.73 -32.18
CA PHE A 300 34.49 11.43 -32.26
C PHE A 300 35.52 10.65 -33.08
N LEU A 301 35.65 9.34 -32.88
CA LEU A 301 36.57 8.50 -33.65
C LEU A 301 36.23 8.48 -35.15
N ILE A 302 34.94 8.42 -35.50
CA ILE A 302 34.50 8.47 -36.90
C ILE A 302 34.88 9.80 -37.56
N LEU A 303 34.70 10.92 -36.86
CA LEU A 303 35.07 12.24 -37.36
C LEU A 303 36.58 12.38 -37.58
N VAL A 304 37.39 11.83 -36.68
CA VAL A 304 38.85 11.79 -36.84
C VAL A 304 39.25 10.95 -38.06
N CYS A 305 38.65 9.78 -38.25
CA CYS A 305 38.91 8.94 -39.43
C CYS A 305 38.53 9.64 -40.74
N LEU A 306 37.40 10.34 -40.77
CA LEU A 306 36.99 11.14 -41.94
C LEU A 306 37.97 12.27 -42.23
N ALA A 307 38.41 13.00 -41.20
CA ALA A 307 39.38 14.08 -41.36
C ALA A 307 40.73 13.57 -41.88
N VAL A 308 41.21 12.42 -41.37
CA VAL A 308 42.43 11.76 -41.86
C VAL A 308 42.26 11.28 -43.30
N GLY A 309 41.11 10.69 -43.63
CA GLY A 309 40.80 10.25 -45.01
C GLY A 309 40.79 11.41 -46.01
N ILE A 310 40.16 12.53 -45.66
CA ILE A 310 40.14 13.74 -46.47
C ILE A 310 41.57 14.33 -46.60
N GLY A 311 42.31 14.39 -45.50
CA GLY A 311 43.70 14.85 -45.50
C GLY A 311 44.61 13.99 -46.38
N ALA A 312 44.46 12.67 -46.31
CA ALA A 312 45.18 11.73 -47.16
C ALA A 312 44.81 11.90 -48.63
N TYR A 313 43.52 12.03 -48.95
CA TYR A 313 43.04 12.29 -50.32
C TYR A 313 43.68 13.55 -50.90
N TYR A 314 43.63 14.68 -50.17
CA TYR A 314 44.25 15.93 -50.61
C TYR A 314 45.78 15.83 -50.75
N TYR A 315 46.43 15.10 -49.85
CA TYR A 315 47.87 14.87 -49.93
C TYR A 315 48.26 14.05 -51.16
N PHE A 316 47.54 12.96 -51.46
CA PHE A 316 47.78 12.14 -52.64
C PHE A 316 47.46 12.86 -53.95
N ASP A 317 46.37 13.62 -53.99
CA ASP A 317 46.00 14.42 -55.17
C ASP A 317 47.04 15.51 -55.45
N ARG A 318 47.50 16.24 -54.42
CA ARG A 318 48.57 17.23 -54.56
C ARG A 318 49.88 16.61 -55.06
N ARG A 319 50.19 15.38 -54.65
CA ARG A 319 51.38 14.63 -55.10
C ARG A 319 51.26 14.19 -56.56
N GLN A 320 50.05 13.82 -57.01
CA GLN A 320 49.76 13.52 -58.42
C GLN A 320 49.90 14.77 -59.31
N TYR A 321 49.39 15.93 -58.86
CA TYR A 321 49.56 17.20 -59.56
C TYR A 321 51.03 17.64 -59.68
N GLN A 322 51.83 17.46 -58.62
CA GLN A 322 53.26 17.77 -58.64
C GLN A 322 54.04 16.87 -59.62
N ARG A 323 53.70 15.59 -59.74
CA ARG A 323 54.35 14.66 -60.70
C ARG A 323 54.05 14.99 -62.16
N LYS A 324 52.90 15.60 -62.45
CA LYS A 324 52.50 16.00 -63.82
C LYS A 324 53.16 17.31 -64.30
N ARG A 325 53.93 18.02 -63.47
CA ARG A 325 54.68 19.24 -63.85
C ARG A 325 56.13 18.99 -64.30
N PHE A 326 56.61 17.75 -64.22
CA PHE A 326 57.99 17.37 -64.58
C PHE A 326 58.08 16.45 -65.82
N TYR A 327 56.99 16.34 -66.60
CA TYR A 327 56.99 15.70 -67.92
C TYR A 327 56.57 16.71 -68.99
#